data_AF-A0A6G1S0R7-F1
#
_entry.id   AF-A0A6G1S0R7-F1
#
_cell.length_a   1.000
_cell.length_b   1.000
_cell.length_c   1.000
_cell.angle_alpha   90.00
_cell.angle_beta   90.00
_cell.angle_gamma   90.00
#
_symmetry.space_group_name_H-M   'P 1'
#
loop_
_entity.id
_entity.type
_entity.pdbx_description
1 polymer ?
#
loop_
_entity_poly.entity_id
_entity_poly.type
_entity_poly.pdbx_seq_one_letter_code
_entity_poly.pdbx_strand_id
1 'polypeptide(L)'
;MAPKLPLPLWVLVALLTLGLVLASPGCDTPPHLWCSSPEITVACQAESHCANLSRPSAAPVELSLYYESLCPGCRIFLVQQLFTTWLLLPEEVLNITLVPYGNAQERNVSGKWQFQCQHGPEECLGNMIETCLMHEAQNFST
;
A
#
# COMPACT_ATOMS: atom_id res chain seq x y z
N MET A 1 37.38 -43.81 -32.51
CA MET A 1 36.61 -42.80 -33.26
C MET A 1 35.14 -43.20 -33.20
N ALA A 2 34.34 -42.57 -32.34
CA ALA A 2 32.90 -42.84 -32.26
C ALA A 2 32.17 -41.88 -33.21
N PRO A 3 31.15 -42.33 -33.96
CA PRO A 3 30.43 -41.46 -34.88
C PRO A 3 29.56 -40.48 -34.09
N LYS A 4 29.69 -39.19 -34.39
CA LYS A 4 28.76 -38.16 -33.89
C LYS A 4 27.43 -38.33 -34.62
N LEU A 5 26.40 -38.76 -33.91
CA LEU A 5 25.04 -38.87 -34.44
C LEU A 5 24.43 -37.45 -34.55
N PRO A 6 23.87 -37.04 -35.70
CA PRO A 6 23.31 -35.70 -35.85
C PRO A 6 22.05 -35.56 -35.00
N LEU A 7 21.99 -34.51 -34.19
CA LEU A 7 20.82 -34.18 -33.39
C LEU A 7 19.62 -33.96 -34.35
N PRO A 8 18.50 -34.69 -34.21
CA PRO A 8 17.41 -34.63 -35.16
C PRO A 8 16.77 -33.24 -35.16
N LEU A 9 16.47 -32.70 -36.35
CA LEU A 9 15.94 -31.35 -36.56
C LEU A 9 14.68 -31.04 -35.72
N TRP A 10 13.89 -32.07 -35.40
CA TRP A 10 12.72 -31.99 -34.52
C TRP A 10 13.07 -31.59 -33.08
N VAL A 11 14.26 -31.94 -32.58
CA VAL A 11 14.75 -31.53 -31.25
C VAL A 11 15.04 -30.03 -31.23
N LEU A 12 15.59 -29.47 -32.32
CA LEU A 12 15.80 -28.03 -32.47
C LEU A 12 14.47 -27.26 -32.60
N VAL A 13 13.50 -27.81 -33.32
CA VAL A 13 12.15 -27.21 -33.47
C VAL A 13 11.38 -27.24 -32.14
N ALA A 14 11.45 -28.33 -31.36
CA ALA A 14 10.84 -28.43 -30.05
C ALA A 14 11.44 -27.40 -29.05
N LEU A 15 12.75 -27.17 -29.10
CA LEU A 15 13.43 -26.15 -28.29
C LEU A 15 13.01 -24.72 -28.68
N LEU A 16 12.78 -24.46 -29.97
CA LEU A 16 12.28 -23.17 -30.47
C LEU A 16 10.82 -22.90 -30.06
N THR A 17 9.95 -23.92 -30.08
CA THR A 17 8.56 -23.77 -29.64
C THR A 17 8.41 -23.61 -28.13
N LEU A 18 9.33 -24.17 -27.33
CA LEU A 18 9.35 -23.96 -25.88
C LEU A 18 9.81 -22.55 -25.49
N GLY A 19 10.69 -21.94 -26.30
CA GLY A 19 11.23 -20.60 -26.06
C GLY A 19 10.24 -19.45 -26.33
N LEU A 20 9.19 -19.68 -27.10
CA LEU A 20 8.19 -18.67 -27.48
C LEU A 20 7.01 -18.51 -26.50
N VAL A 21 6.88 -19.41 -25.52
CA VAL A 21 5.72 -19.43 -24.59
C VAL A 21 6.02 -18.76 -23.23
N LEU A 22 7.25 -18.32 -22.99
CA LEU A 22 7.68 -17.72 -21.70
C LEU A 22 7.69 -16.18 -21.71
N ALA A 23 6.78 -15.55 -22.43
CA ALA A 23 6.43 -14.17 -22.08
C ALA A 23 5.52 -14.24 -20.85
N SER A 24 6.11 -14.21 -19.66
CA SER A 24 5.34 -14.07 -18.42
C SER A 24 4.43 -12.85 -18.55
N PRO A 25 3.13 -12.96 -18.27
CA PRO A 25 2.30 -11.77 -18.17
C PRO A 25 2.98 -10.84 -17.16
N GLY A 26 3.17 -9.58 -17.53
CA GLY A 26 3.66 -8.58 -16.56
C GLY A 26 2.79 -8.65 -15.32
N CYS A 27 3.41 -8.59 -14.14
CA CYS A 27 2.64 -8.59 -12.90
C CYS A 27 1.91 -7.25 -12.78
N ASP A 28 0.57 -7.29 -12.86
CA ASP A 28 -0.31 -6.13 -12.65
C ASP A 28 -0.46 -5.77 -11.16
N THR A 29 0.06 -6.61 -10.27
CA THR A 29 -0.01 -6.41 -8.82
C THR A 29 1.04 -5.39 -8.37
N PRO A 30 0.67 -4.37 -7.58
CA PRO A 30 1.62 -3.42 -6.99
C PRO A 30 2.72 -4.11 -6.16
N PRO A 31 3.99 -3.64 -6.18
CA PRO A 31 5.10 -4.26 -5.47
C PRO A 31 4.89 -4.54 -3.97
N HIS A 32 4.15 -3.69 -3.28
CA HIS A 32 3.85 -3.86 -1.86
C HIS A 32 3.00 -5.10 -1.55
N LEU A 33 2.25 -5.59 -2.53
CA LEU A 33 1.43 -6.79 -2.39
C LEU A 33 2.15 -8.05 -2.86
N TRP A 34 3.38 -7.97 -3.39
CA TRP A 34 4.08 -9.12 -3.97
C TRP A 34 4.32 -10.26 -2.99
N CYS A 35 4.37 -9.98 -1.69
CA CYS A 35 4.58 -10.97 -0.63
C CYS A 35 3.31 -11.28 0.18
N SER A 36 2.15 -10.80 -0.27
CA SER A 36 0.89 -10.96 0.49
C SER A 36 0.29 -12.37 0.36
N SER A 37 0.51 -13.06 -0.77
CA SER A 37 0.09 -14.45 -0.97
C SER A 37 1.07 -15.24 -1.85
N PRO A 38 1.14 -16.58 -1.70
CA PRO A 38 1.98 -17.43 -2.55
C PRO A 38 1.68 -17.27 -4.04
N GLU A 39 0.40 -17.08 -4.40
CA GLU A 39 -0.03 -16.92 -5.79
C GLU A 39 0.53 -15.63 -6.40
N ILE A 40 0.48 -14.53 -5.65
CA ILE A 40 1.02 -13.24 -6.11
C ILE A 40 2.55 -13.31 -6.18
N THR A 41 3.21 -13.90 -5.18
CA THR A 41 4.67 -14.04 -5.17
C THR A 41 5.18 -14.79 -6.41
N VAL A 42 4.53 -15.89 -6.80
CA VAL A 42 4.89 -16.64 -8.02
C VAL A 42 4.55 -15.87 -9.29
N ALA A 43 3.36 -15.25 -9.34
CA ALA A 43 2.94 -14.46 -10.50
C ALA A 43 3.90 -13.28 -10.78
N CYS A 44 4.48 -12.70 -9.73
CA CYS A 44 5.38 -11.56 -9.80
C CYS A 44 6.87 -11.95 -9.71
N GLN A 45 7.19 -13.25 -9.76
CA GLN A 45 8.56 -13.78 -9.70
C GLN A 45 9.37 -13.23 -8.50
N ALA A 46 8.68 -13.05 -7.37
CA ALA A 46 9.20 -12.41 -6.17
C ALA A 46 9.63 -13.43 -5.09
N GLU A 47 9.70 -14.73 -5.40
CA GLU A 47 9.93 -15.80 -4.43
C GLU A 47 11.23 -15.61 -3.65
N SER A 48 12.32 -15.30 -4.36
CA SER A 48 13.63 -15.07 -3.75
C SER A 48 13.67 -13.82 -2.86
N HIS A 49 12.87 -12.81 -3.20
CA HIS A 49 12.75 -11.58 -2.42
C HIS A 49 11.92 -11.82 -1.15
N CYS A 50 10.72 -12.39 -1.30
CA CYS A 50 9.80 -12.64 -0.20
C CYS A 50 10.33 -13.70 0.78
N ALA A 51 11.10 -14.69 0.31
CA ALA A 51 11.74 -15.68 1.19
C ALA A 51 12.85 -15.08 2.08
N ASN A 52 13.47 -13.97 1.65
CA ASN A 52 14.53 -13.28 2.38
C ASN A 52 14.02 -12.09 3.22
N LEU A 53 12.75 -11.71 3.05
CA LEU A 53 12.11 -10.74 3.93
C LEU A 53 11.85 -11.40 5.28
N SER A 54 12.69 -11.08 6.26
CA SER A 54 12.41 -11.36 7.66
C SER A 54 11.09 -10.67 8.02
N ARG A 55 10.01 -11.42 8.19
CA ARG A 55 8.78 -10.87 8.77
C ARG A 55 9.15 -10.17 10.09
N PRO A 56 8.64 -8.96 10.36
CA PRO A 56 8.92 -8.28 11.60
C PRO A 56 8.57 -9.20 12.79
N SER A 57 9.58 -9.55 13.58
CA SER A 57 9.38 -10.29 14.83
C SER A 57 8.88 -9.36 15.95
N ALA A 58 8.99 -8.04 15.74
CA ALA A 58 8.60 -7.02 16.70
C ALA A 58 7.16 -6.56 16.43
N ALA A 59 6.54 -5.97 17.44
CA ALA A 59 5.24 -5.32 17.28
C ALA A 59 5.32 -4.18 16.25
N PRO A 60 4.22 -3.87 15.54
CA PRO A 60 4.15 -2.73 14.63
C PRO A 60 4.51 -1.43 15.34
N VAL A 61 5.05 -0.47 14.58
CA VAL A 61 5.24 0.89 15.08
C VAL A 61 3.89 1.61 15.00
N GLU A 62 3.41 2.04 16.16
CA GLU A 62 2.19 2.84 16.29
C GLU A 62 2.45 4.29 15.83
N LEU A 63 1.70 4.74 14.82
CA LEU A 63 1.79 6.09 14.27
C LEU A 63 0.41 6.76 14.26
N SER A 64 0.28 7.87 14.97
CA SER A 64 -0.93 8.71 14.94
C SER A 64 -0.67 10.04 14.26
N LEU A 65 -1.42 10.34 13.20
CA LEU A 65 -1.38 11.62 12.51
C LEU A 65 -2.60 12.46 12.87
N TYR A 66 -2.36 13.55 13.59
CA TYR A 66 -3.35 14.60 13.86
C TYR A 66 -3.20 15.70 12.81
N TYR A 67 -4.24 15.97 12.03
CA TYR A 67 -4.14 16.84 10.86
C TYR A 67 -5.43 17.59 10.55
N GLU A 68 -5.34 18.53 9.62
CA GLU A 68 -6.48 19.32 9.11
C GLU A 68 -6.56 19.14 7.59
N SER A 69 -7.77 18.93 7.07
CA SER A 69 -8.01 18.62 5.66
C SER A 69 -7.49 19.69 4.68
N LEU A 70 -7.44 20.96 5.09
CA LEU A 70 -6.94 22.07 4.27
C LEU A 70 -5.56 22.58 4.67
N CYS A 71 -4.94 22.06 5.74
CA CYS A 71 -3.59 22.47 6.11
C CYS A 71 -2.56 22.01 5.04
N PRO A 72 -1.81 22.94 4.40
CA PRO A 72 -0.89 22.59 3.32
C PRO A 72 0.20 21.60 3.76
N GLY A 73 0.78 21.81 4.95
CA GLY A 73 1.81 20.93 5.50
C GLY A 73 1.30 19.53 5.79
N CYS A 74 0.08 19.42 6.35
CA CYS A 74 -0.58 18.15 6.60
C CYS A 74 -0.78 17.34 5.32
N ARG A 75 -1.29 17.98 4.25
CA ARG A 75 -1.54 17.31 2.97
C ARG A 75 -0.25 16.84 2.32
N ILE A 76 0.81 17.65 2.36
CA ILE A 76 2.13 17.28 1.84
C ILE A 76 2.68 16.08 2.62
N PHE A 77 2.65 16.12 3.94
CA PHE A 77 3.11 15.01 4.77
C PHE A 77 2.31 13.73 4.51
N LEU A 78 0.98 13.81 4.53
CA LEU A 78 0.10 12.65 4.34
C LEU A 78 0.34 11.98 2.98
N VAL A 79 0.37 12.75 1.89
CA VAL A 79 0.46 12.20 0.52
C VAL A 79 1.89 11.81 0.15
N GLN A 80 2.87 12.68 0.42
CA GLN A 80 4.22 12.50 -0.10
C GLN A 80 5.13 11.73 0.86
N GLN A 81 4.80 11.67 2.15
CA GLN A 81 5.64 10.98 3.15
C GLN A 81 4.92 9.76 3.71
N LEU A 82 3.80 9.94 4.41
CA LEU A 82 3.13 8.85 5.11
C LEU A 82 2.59 7.79 4.14
N PHE A 83 1.82 8.19 3.13
CA PHE A 83 1.27 7.27 2.13
C PHE A 83 2.36 6.56 1.34
N THR A 84 3.41 7.28 0.95
CA THR A 84 4.56 6.68 0.24
C THR A 84 5.29 5.67 1.13
N THR A 85 5.47 5.97 2.42
CA THR A 85 6.09 5.05 3.38
C THR A 85 5.23 3.80 3.59
N TRP A 86 3.92 3.97 3.75
CA TRP A 86 2.96 2.87 3.90
C TRP A 86 2.95 1.94 2.68
N LEU A 87 3.09 2.47 1.46
CA LEU A 87 3.21 1.65 0.25
C LEU A 87 4.56 0.93 0.11
N LEU A 88 5.61 1.30 0.83
CA LEU A 88 6.94 0.72 0.66
C LEU A 88 7.29 -0.30 1.75
N LEU A 89 6.68 -0.18 2.92
CA LEU A 89 6.90 -1.09 4.03
C LEU A 89 5.93 -2.28 3.97
N PRO A 90 6.32 -3.46 4.47
CA PRO A 90 5.38 -4.54 4.73
C PRO A 90 4.24 -4.08 5.65
N GLU A 91 3.04 -4.62 5.42
CA GLU A 91 1.80 -4.26 6.13
C GLU A 91 1.96 -4.39 7.66
N GLU A 92 2.78 -5.35 8.13
CA GLU A 92 2.95 -5.63 9.55
C GLU A 92 3.89 -4.64 10.27
N VAL A 93 4.47 -3.66 9.57
CA VAL A 93 5.47 -2.74 10.16
C VAL A 93 4.83 -1.52 10.82
N LEU A 94 3.71 -1.02 10.29
CA LEU A 94 3.09 0.22 10.74
C LEU A 94 1.62 0.01 11.07
N ASN A 95 1.22 0.42 12.28
CA ASN A 95 -0.18 0.56 12.63
C ASN A 95 -0.54 2.05 12.68
N ILE A 96 -1.37 2.51 11.73
CA ILE A 96 -1.63 3.93 11.49
C ILE A 96 -2.99 4.34 12.02
N THR A 97 -3.04 5.44 12.77
CA THR A 97 -4.27 6.12 13.17
C THR A 97 -4.31 7.52 12.57
N LEU A 98 -5.36 7.83 11.80
CA LEU A 98 -5.61 9.17 11.26
C LEU A 98 -6.65 9.92 12.11
N VAL A 99 -6.37 11.18 12.46
CA VAL A 99 -7.26 12.01 13.28
C VAL A 99 -7.45 13.38 12.62
N PRO A 100 -8.45 13.52 11.72
CA PRO A 100 -8.77 14.78 11.07
C PRO A 100 -9.50 15.72 12.03
N TYR A 101 -8.75 16.61 12.68
CA TYR A 101 -9.24 17.63 13.61
C TYR A 101 -8.23 18.78 13.71
N GLY A 102 -6.98 18.44 14.02
CA GLY A 102 -5.85 19.36 14.09
C GLY A 102 -6.09 20.56 15.01
N ASN A 103 -6.02 21.77 14.48
CA ASN A 103 -6.18 23.01 15.24
C ASN A 103 -7.63 23.50 15.33
N ALA A 104 -8.61 22.68 14.96
CA ALA A 104 -10.01 23.02 15.15
C ALA A 104 -10.31 23.28 16.64
N GLN A 105 -11.25 24.18 16.88
CA GLN A 105 -11.78 24.46 18.21
C GLN A 105 -13.25 24.09 18.25
N GLU A 106 -13.69 23.53 19.37
CA GLU A 106 -15.07 23.14 19.58
C GLU A 106 -15.73 23.95 20.68
N ARG A 107 -17.04 24.13 20.55
CA ARG A 107 -17.89 24.72 21.59
C ARG A 107 -19.21 23.98 21.67
N ASN A 108 -19.70 23.77 22.89
CA ASN A 108 -21.03 23.25 23.10
C ASN A 108 -22.03 24.40 23.10
N VAL A 109 -22.93 24.41 22.11
CA VAL A 109 -24.02 25.39 22.00
C VAL A 109 -25.34 24.64 22.11
N SER A 110 -25.98 24.77 23.27
CA SER A 110 -27.30 24.16 23.53
C SER A 110 -27.32 22.63 23.33
N GLY A 111 -26.28 21.94 23.77
CA GLY A 111 -26.16 20.48 23.67
C GLY A 111 -25.64 19.98 22.33
N LYS A 112 -25.26 20.88 21.41
CA LYS A 112 -24.66 20.52 20.11
C LYS A 112 -23.25 21.06 20.02
N TRP A 113 -22.32 20.21 19.58
CA TRP A 113 -20.96 20.62 19.27
C TRP A 113 -20.92 21.43 17.98
N GLN A 114 -20.26 22.58 18.02
CA GLN A 114 -19.93 23.40 16.86
C GLN A 114 -18.42 23.51 16.75
N PHE A 115 -17.91 23.46 15.53
CA PHE A 115 -16.48 23.46 15.25
C PHE A 115 -16.09 24.72 14.46
N GLN A 116 -14.93 25.28 14.81
CA GLN A 116 -14.28 26.41 14.14
C GLN A 116 -12.89 25.96 13.69
N CYS A 117 -12.62 26.01 12.39
CA CYS A 117 -11.34 25.56 11.81
C CYS A 117 -10.54 26.76 11.27
N GLN A 118 -9.22 26.60 11.14
CA GLN A 118 -8.31 27.71 10.79
C GLN A 118 -8.50 28.15 9.33
N HIS A 119 -8.80 27.21 8.43
CA HIS A 119 -8.96 27.46 7.00
C HIS A 119 -10.44 27.58 6.59
N GLY A 120 -11.33 27.91 7.52
CA GLY A 120 -12.74 28.19 7.24
C GLY A 120 -13.68 26.98 7.32
N PRO A 121 -14.96 27.17 6.96
CA PRO A 121 -15.97 26.12 7.10
C PRO A 121 -15.74 24.92 6.17
N GLU A 122 -15.07 25.10 5.04
CA GLU A 122 -14.71 24.03 4.11
C GLU A 122 -13.71 23.04 4.73
N GLU A 123 -12.79 23.51 5.57
CA GLU A 123 -11.90 22.64 6.35
C GLU A 123 -12.68 21.82 7.38
N CYS A 124 -13.61 22.44 8.09
CA CYS A 124 -14.45 21.71 9.04
C CYS A 124 -15.30 20.64 8.34
N LEU A 125 -15.85 20.98 7.15
CA LEU A 125 -16.57 20.03 6.33
C LEU A 125 -15.65 18.89 5.86
N GLY A 126 -14.44 19.21 5.40
CA GLY A 126 -13.43 18.23 5.00
C GLY A 126 -13.05 17.28 6.13
N ASN A 127 -12.74 17.81 7.32
CA ASN A 127 -12.42 17.02 8.52
C ASN A 127 -13.58 16.06 8.88
N MET A 128 -14.82 16.55 8.80
CA MET A 128 -16.02 15.74 9.06
C MET A 128 -16.21 14.65 8.01
N ILE A 129 -16.03 14.95 6.72
CA ILE A 129 -16.12 13.97 5.63
C ILE A 129 -15.08 12.87 5.83
N GLU A 130 -13.82 13.23 6.09
CA GLU A 130 -12.73 12.27 6.34
C GLU A 130 -13.06 11.41 7.58
N THR A 131 -13.56 12.00 8.66
CA THR A 131 -14.01 11.26 9.85
C THR A 131 -15.16 10.28 9.53
N CYS A 132 -16.16 10.71 8.75
CA CYS A 132 -17.28 9.86 8.35
C CYS A 132 -16.82 8.72 7.44
N LEU A 133 -15.95 8.99 6.47
CA LEU A 133 -15.34 7.94 5.64
C LEU A 133 -14.63 6.91 6.51
N MET A 134 -13.92 7.39 7.54
CA MET A 134 -13.25 6.52 8.51
C MET A 134 -14.19 5.62 9.29
N HIS A 135 -15.35 6.15 9.68
CA HIS A 135 -16.38 5.40 10.38
C HIS A 135 -17.06 4.36 9.47
N GLU A 136 -17.42 4.76 8.25
CA GLU A 136 -18.22 3.95 7.34
C GLU A 136 -17.42 2.83 6.66
N ALA A 137 -16.15 3.08 6.27
CA ALA A 137 -15.42 2.09 5.49
C ALA A 137 -15.02 0.84 6.30
N GLN A 138 -15.08 0.91 7.64
CA GLN A 138 -14.75 -0.15 8.61
C GLN A 138 -13.34 -0.76 8.37
N ASN A 139 -12.44 -0.59 9.36
CA ASN A 139 -11.01 -0.97 9.32
C ASN A 139 -10.08 0.08 8.65
N PHE A 140 -9.79 1.17 9.37
CA PHE A 140 -8.63 2.02 9.09
C PHE A 140 -7.38 1.65 9.89
N SER A 141 -7.51 0.69 10.82
CA SER A 141 -6.36 0.03 11.44
C SER A 141 -5.85 -1.00 10.44
N THR A 142 -4.76 -0.67 9.74
CA THR A 142 -3.91 -1.63 9.06
C THR A 142 -2.86 -2.12 10.04
#